data_AF-A0A3G6PGV9-F1
#
_entry.id   AF-A0A3G6PGV9-F1
#
_cell.length_a   1.000
_cell.length_b   1.000
_cell.length_c   1.000
_cell.angle_alpha   90.00
_cell.angle_beta   90.00
_cell.angle_gamma   90.00
#
_symmetry.space_group_name_H-M   'P 1'
#
loop_
_entity.id
_entity.type
_entity.pdbx_description
1 polymer ?
#
loop_
_entity_poly.entity_id
_entity_poly.type
_entity_poly.pdbx_seq_one_letter_code
_entity_poly.pdbx_strand_id
1 'polypeptide(L)'
;MKKIILICYLLPHLAFSQQYKDFCYERVVAVDNFIVKIESYDSKTGIYSRIRCDINEDAPMEEKVVIPITEKEKSDLWELRKEFGDFVFGECTSNKNVTLRSNFFFENEKYPPKCIETERQKEQFIKLSIGLRLLLESKPEYRKAFYWEFIKR
;
A
#
# COMPACT_ATOMS: atom_id res chain seq x y z
N MET A 1 -37.74 -48.90 18.44
CA MET A 1 -38.08 -47.93 17.37
C MET A 1 -37.22 -46.69 17.59
N LYS A 2 -36.23 -46.43 16.72
CA LYS A 2 -35.23 -45.36 16.90
C LYS A 2 -35.78 -44.05 16.34
N LYS A 3 -35.75 -42.99 17.16
CA LYS A 3 -36.08 -41.61 16.76
C LYS A 3 -34.97 -41.08 15.85
N ILE A 4 -35.34 -40.60 14.66
CA ILE A 4 -34.46 -39.81 13.80
C ILE A 4 -34.62 -38.36 14.23
N ILE A 5 -33.58 -37.78 14.83
CA ILE A 5 -33.51 -36.33 15.09
C ILE A 5 -32.76 -35.72 13.91
N LEU A 6 -33.50 -34.98 13.08
CA LEU A 6 -32.97 -34.15 12.01
C LEU A 6 -32.33 -32.92 12.67
N ILE A 7 -31.01 -32.91 12.83
CA ILE A 7 -30.29 -31.69 13.24
C ILE A 7 -30.08 -30.88 11.96
N CYS A 8 -31.02 -29.97 11.69
CA CYS A 8 -30.79 -28.84 10.81
C CYS A 8 -29.68 -27.99 11.45
N TYR A 9 -28.44 -28.19 10.99
CA TYR A 9 -27.37 -27.23 11.18
C TYR A 9 -27.73 -25.94 10.44
N LEU A 10 -28.56 -25.11 11.08
CA LEU A 10 -28.58 -23.66 10.88
C LEU A 10 -27.25 -23.12 11.42
N LEU A 11 -26.17 -23.37 10.68
CA LEU A 11 -25.01 -22.50 10.74
C LEU A 11 -25.44 -21.25 9.98
N PRO A 12 -25.67 -20.10 10.64
CA PRO A 12 -25.69 -18.86 9.90
C PRO A 12 -24.34 -18.80 9.21
N HIS A 13 -24.35 -18.77 7.88
CA HIS A 13 -23.23 -18.24 7.15
C HIS A 13 -22.92 -16.88 7.79
N LEU A 14 -21.89 -16.84 8.63
CA LEU A 14 -21.08 -15.66 8.84
C LEU A 14 -20.46 -15.35 7.48
N ALA A 15 -21.29 -14.88 6.55
CA ALA A 15 -20.85 -14.12 5.41
C ALA A 15 -20.37 -12.81 6.01
N PHE A 16 -19.19 -12.84 6.63
CA PHE A 16 -18.37 -11.66 6.77
C PHE A 16 -18.07 -11.24 5.33
N SER A 17 -18.95 -10.38 4.81
CA SER A 17 -18.59 -9.46 3.75
C SER A 17 -17.27 -8.84 4.18
N GLN A 18 -16.18 -9.18 3.49
CA GLN A 18 -14.89 -8.57 3.75
C GLN A 18 -15.04 -7.09 3.39
N GLN A 19 -15.29 -6.24 4.38
CA GLN A 19 -15.48 -4.80 4.17
C GLN A 19 -14.17 -4.11 3.75
N TYR A 20 -13.03 -4.77 3.98
CA TYR A 20 -11.68 -4.33 3.63
C TYR A 20 -10.84 -5.50 3.08
N LYS A 21 -9.72 -5.19 2.43
CA LYS A 21 -8.70 -6.16 2.01
C LYS A 21 -7.30 -5.73 2.43
N ASP A 22 -6.42 -6.69 2.66
CA ASP A 22 -5.00 -6.40 2.79
C ASP A 22 -4.41 -5.95 1.44
N PHE A 23 -3.40 -5.09 1.52
CA PHE A 23 -2.73 -4.48 0.40
C PHE A 23 -1.24 -4.26 0.66
N CYS A 24 -0.48 -4.22 -0.43
CA CYS A 24 0.91 -3.78 -0.45
C CYS A 24 1.03 -2.49 -1.27
N TYR A 25 1.84 -1.56 -0.80
CA TYR A 25 2.26 -0.39 -1.53
C TYR A 25 3.75 -0.50 -1.83
N GLU A 26 4.16 -0.10 -3.03
CA GLU A 26 5.57 0.01 -3.40
C GLU A 26 5.78 1.25 -4.26
N ARG A 27 6.83 1.99 -3.96
CA ARG A 27 7.31 3.12 -4.75
C ARG A 27 8.79 2.96 -5.01
N VAL A 28 9.16 3.00 -6.28
CA VAL A 28 10.52 2.96 -6.78
C VAL A 28 10.82 4.27 -7.49
N VAL A 29 11.95 4.89 -7.14
CA VAL A 29 12.48 6.07 -7.82
C VAL A 29 13.84 5.69 -8.40
N ALA A 30 14.00 5.95 -9.69
CA ALA A 30 15.25 5.74 -10.41
C ALA A 30 15.73 7.05 -11.06
N VAL A 31 17.04 7.25 -11.11
CA VAL A 31 17.72 8.36 -11.80
C VAL A 31 18.74 7.75 -12.75
N ASP A 32 18.70 8.11 -14.03
CA ASP A 32 19.58 7.56 -15.07
C ASP A 32 19.59 6.02 -15.12
N ASN A 33 18.43 5.42 -14.86
CA ASN A 33 18.18 3.97 -14.71
C ASN A 33 18.77 3.31 -13.45
N PHE A 34 19.37 4.07 -12.55
CA PHE A 34 19.79 3.59 -11.23
C PHE A 34 18.68 3.80 -10.22
N ILE A 35 18.27 2.73 -9.52
CA ILE A 35 17.31 2.86 -8.41
C ILE A 35 18.00 3.64 -7.29
N VAL A 36 17.43 4.79 -6.92
CA VAL A 36 17.95 5.65 -5.84
C VAL A 36 17.12 5.53 -4.57
N LYS A 37 15.87 5.08 -4.68
CA LYS A 37 14.96 4.97 -3.54
C LYS A 37 13.87 3.92 -3.76
N ILE A 38 13.60 3.15 -2.72
CA ILE A 38 12.44 2.27 -2.62
C ILE A 38 11.67 2.61 -1.33
N GLU A 39 10.36 2.72 -1.40
CA GLU A 39 9.46 2.79 -0.24
C GLU A 39 8.40 1.71 -0.37
N SER A 40 8.14 0.95 0.68
CA SER A 40 7.11 -0.08 0.64
C SER A 40 6.32 -0.15 1.94
N TYR A 41 5.08 -0.61 1.85
CA TYR A 41 4.22 -0.88 2.99
C TYR A 41 3.40 -2.14 2.76
N ASP A 42 3.33 -3.02 3.76
CA ASP A 42 2.46 -4.20 3.76
C ASP A 42 1.41 -4.06 4.87
N SER A 43 0.12 -3.96 4.52
CA SER A 43 -0.96 -3.74 5.48
C SER A 43 -1.24 -4.94 6.38
N LYS A 44 -0.81 -6.14 5.98
CA LYS A 44 -1.02 -7.37 6.74
C LYS A 44 -0.03 -7.44 7.90
N THR A 45 1.23 -7.11 7.63
CA THR A 45 2.30 -7.13 8.62
C THR A 45 2.52 -5.78 9.31
N GLY A 46 2.03 -4.70 8.72
CA GLY A 46 2.30 -3.32 9.14
C GLY A 46 3.72 -2.86 8.82
N ILE A 47 4.50 -3.64 8.08
CA ILE A 47 5.90 -3.31 7.80
C ILE A 47 5.94 -2.15 6.81
N TYR A 48 6.55 -1.03 7.23
CA TYR A 48 6.99 0.04 6.36
C TYR A 48 8.52 -0.05 6.20
N SER A 49 9.01 -0.04 4.96
CA SER A 49 10.44 -0.01 4.65
C SER A 49 10.75 1.14 3.72
N ARG A 50 11.91 1.77 3.96
CA ARG A 50 12.52 2.74 3.08
C ARG A 50 13.97 2.35 2.84
N ILE A 51 14.31 2.17 1.58
CA ILE A 51 15.67 1.88 1.13
C ILE A 51 16.16 3.09 0.36
N ARG A 52 17.32 3.62 0.74
CA ARG A 52 18.06 4.62 -0.02
C ARG A 52 19.28 3.97 -0.63
N CYS A 53 19.42 4.14 -1.93
CA CYS A 53 20.58 3.68 -2.67
C CYS A 53 21.33 4.93 -3.11
N ASP A 54 22.37 5.33 -2.38
CA ASP A 54 23.29 6.35 -2.87
C ASP A 54 24.21 5.71 -3.92
N ILE A 55 24.41 6.39 -5.04
CA ILE A 55 25.30 5.94 -6.11
C ILE A 55 26.76 5.88 -5.62
N ASN A 56 27.08 6.60 -4.54
CA ASN A 56 28.43 6.74 -3.99
C ASN A 56 28.65 5.98 -2.67
N GLU A 57 27.67 5.22 -2.17
CA GLU A 57 27.83 4.43 -0.94
C GLU A 57 27.96 2.93 -1.24
N ASP A 58 28.81 2.24 -0.47
CA ASP A 58 29.11 0.81 -0.66
C ASP A 58 27.93 -0.12 -0.35
N ALA A 59 26.92 0.36 0.38
CA ALA A 59 25.73 -0.41 0.75
C ALA A 59 24.48 0.48 0.86
N PRO A 60 23.30 -0.03 0.47
CA PRO A 60 22.05 0.70 0.63
C PRO A 60 21.69 0.86 2.11
N MET A 61 21.17 2.05 2.46
CA MET A 61 20.64 2.32 3.79
C MET A 61 19.16 1.90 3.84
N GLU A 62 18.86 0.85 4.61
CA GLU A 62 17.49 0.39 4.86
C GLU A 62 16.99 0.83 6.23
N GLU A 63 15.85 1.50 6.25
CA GLU A 63 15.09 1.85 7.44
C GLU A 63 13.76 1.07 7.44
N LYS A 64 13.54 0.25 8.46
CA LYS A 64 12.35 -0.60 8.57
C LYS A 64 11.65 -0.41 9.92
N VAL A 65 10.33 -0.22 9.90
CA VAL A 65 9.52 -0.03 11.10
C VAL A 65 8.17 -0.73 10.94
N VAL A 66 7.62 -1.24 12.05
CA VAL A 66 6.27 -1.80 12.08
C VAL A 66 5.31 -0.69 12.47
N ILE A 67 4.40 -0.35 11.56
CA ILE A 67 3.35 0.65 11.70
C ILE A 67 2.02 -0.07 11.45
N PRO A 68 1.39 -0.65 12.48
CA PRO A 68 0.12 -1.35 12.30
C PRO A 68 -0.99 -0.36 11.98
N ILE A 69 -1.91 -0.80 11.11
CA ILE A 69 -3.11 -0.04 10.75
C ILE A 69 -4.34 -0.85 11.09
N THR A 70 -5.37 -0.16 11.55
CA THR A 70 -6.64 -0.76 11.99
C THR A 70 -7.46 -1.26 10.81
N GLU A 71 -8.43 -2.12 11.07
CA GLU A 71 -9.39 -2.57 10.05
C GLU A 71 -10.18 -1.41 9.45
N LYS A 72 -10.55 -0.42 10.27
CA LYS A 72 -11.21 0.81 9.82
C LYS A 72 -10.33 1.57 8.84
N GLU A 73 -9.06 1.76 9.18
CA GLU A 73 -8.08 2.42 8.32
C GLU A 73 -7.85 1.67 6.99
N LYS A 74 -7.83 0.33 7.01
CA LYS A 74 -7.83 -0.49 5.79
C LYS A 74 -9.11 -0.27 4.97
N SER A 75 -10.26 -0.20 5.63
CA SER A 75 -11.55 0.07 4.99
C SER A 75 -11.58 1.43 4.31
N ASP A 76 -11.11 2.49 5.00
CA ASP A 76 -11.08 3.84 4.45
C ASP A 76 -10.21 3.92 3.17
N LEU A 77 -9.03 3.27 3.17
CA LEU A 77 -8.18 3.16 1.98
C LEU A 77 -8.81 2.29 0.88
N TRP A 78 -9.52 1.22 1.27
CA TRP A 78 -10.21 0.35 0.33
C TRP A 78 -11.41 1.04 -0.34
N GLU A 79 -12.14 1.88 0.38
CA GLU A 79 -13.21 2.72 -0.16
C GLU A 79 -12.68 3.72 -1.17
N LEU A 80 -11.56 4.39 -0.86
CA LEU A 80 -10.85 5.21 -1.83
C LEU A 80 -10.54 4.40 -3.08
N ARG A 81 -9.98 3.19 -2.96
CA ARG A 81 -9.68 2.29 -4.10
C ARG A 81 -10.92 1.91 -4.90
N LYS A 82 -12.08 1.65 -4.28
CA LYS A 82 -13.30 1.25 -5.01
C LYS A 82 -13.73 2.28 -6.06
N GLU A 83 -13.40 3.56 -5.86
CA GLU A 83 -13.66 4.61 -6.85
C GLU A 83 -12.88 4.42 -8.17
N PHE A 84 -11.89 3.54 -8.21
CA PHE A 84 -10.98 3.33 -9.34
C PHE A 84 -11.31 2.11 -10.22
N GLY A 85 -12.20 1.21 -9.79
CA GLY A 85 -12.43 -0.09 -10.44
C GLY A 85 -11.39 -1.16 -10.05
N ASP A 86 -11.29 -2.24 -10.85
CA ASP A 86 -10.52 -3.46 -10.52
C ASP A 86 -9.06 -3.48 -10.99
N PHE A 87 -8.46 -2.32 -11.25
CA PHE A 87 -7.11 -2.23 -11.81
C PHE A 87 -6.06 -1.85 -10.79
N VAL A 88 -4.88 -2.47 -10.92
CA VAL A 88 -3.64 -2.11 -10.23
C VAL A 88 -3.06 -0.87 -10.94
N PHE A 89 -3.07 0.28 -10.27
CA PHE A 89 -2.52 1.53 -10.84
C PHE A 89 -1.04 1.67 -10.50
N GLY A 90 -0.25 1.89 -11.54
CA GLY A 90 1.12 2.36 -11.48
C GLY A 90 1.21 3.82 -11.91
N GLU A 91 1.70 4.76 -11.09
CA GLU A 91 2.20 6.02 -11.66
C GLU A 91 3.55 5.73 -12.30
N CYS A 92 3.64 5.85 -13.63
CA CYS A 92 4.88 5.66 -14.40
C CYS A 92 5.27 7.01 -15.00
N THR A 93 6.00 7.82 -14.25
CA THR A 93 6.45 9.13 -14.75
C THR A 93 7.93 9.03 -15.11
N SER A 94 8.26 9.27 -16.39
CA SER A 94 9.63 9.46 -16.84
C SER A 94 9.82 10.89 -17.31
N ASN A 95 10.69 11.64 -16.64
CA ASN A 95 11.08 12.98 -17.04
C ASN A 95 12.59 13.08 -17.12
N LYS A 96 13.10 13.21 -18.35
CA LYS A 96 14.52 13.34 -18.74
C LYS A 96 15.40 12.19 -18.21
N ASN A 97 15.60 12.15 -16.89
CA ASN A 97 16.49 11.23 -16.20
C ASN A 97 15.82 10.55 -14.99
N VAL A 98 14.68 11.04 -14.50
CA VAL A 98 14.01 10.49 -13.31
C VAL A 98 12.81 9.63 -13.73
N THR A 99 12.81 8.37 -13.31
CA THR A 99 11.67 7.46 -13.43
C THR A 99 11.07 7.22 -12.05
N LEU A 100 9.78 7.48 -11.90
CA LEU A 100 9.01 7.12 -10.71
C LEU A 100 8.00 6.05 -11.09
N ARG A 101 8.00 4.96 -10.31
CA ARG A 101 7.01 3.89 -10.37
C ARG A 101 6.38 3.72 -9.00
N SER A 102 5.07 3.89 -8.86
CA SER A 102 4.37 3.65 -7.60
C SER A 102 3.16 2.75 -7.82
N ASN A 103 3.02 1.66 -7.07
CA ASN A 103 1.96 0.65 -7.23
C ASN A 103 1.25 0.37 -5.90
N PHE A 104 -0.05 0.09 -5.97
CA PHE A 104 -0.81 -0.55 -4.89
C PHE A 104 -1.29 -1.93 -5.36
N PHE A 105 -1.02 -2.97 -4.59
CA PHE A 105 -1.41 -4.35 -4.86
C PHE A 105 -2.43 -4.78 -3.81
N PHE A 106 -3.66 -5.10 -4.21
CA PHE A 106 -4.67 -5.61 -3.28
C PHE A 106 -4.87 -7.12 -3.48
N GLU A 107 -5.07 -7.88 -2.39
CA GLU A 107 -5.25 -9.33 -2.49
C GLU A 107 -6.40 -9.70 -3.47
N ASN A 108 -6.11 -10.63 -4.39
CA ASN A 108 -6.94 -11.14 -5.49
C ASN A 108 -6.93 -10.39 -6.84
N GLU A 109 -6.01 -9.45 -7.08
CA GLU A 109 -5.87 -8.85 -8.42
C GLU A 109 -5.11 -9.80 -9.36
N LYS A 110 -5.84 -10.39 -10.31
CA LYS A 110 -5.30 -11.29 -11.37
C LYS A 110 -4.44 -10.57 -12.42
N TYR A 111 -4.35 -9.25 -12.36
CA TYR A 111 -3.77 -8.44 -13.43
C TYR A 111 -2.48 -7.76 -12.99
N PRO A 112 -1.46 -7.70 -13.85
CA PRO A 112 -0.25 -6.95 -13.57
C PRO A 112 -0.55 -5.44 -13.48
N PRO A 113 0.28 -4.65 -12.76
CA PRO A 113 0.19 -3.20 -12.74
C PRO A 113 0.17 -2.61 -14.14
N LYS A 114 -0.78 -1.72 -14.42
CA LYS A 114 -0.78 -0.89 -15.63
C LYS A 114 -0.43 0.54 -15.26
N CYS A 115 0.28 1.22 -16.16
CA CYS A 115 0.54 2.64 -15.99
C CYS A 115 -0.79 3.42 -16.09
N ILE A 116 -0.91 4.49 -15.33
CA ILE A 116 -2.04 5.43 -15.39
C ILE A 116 -2.12 6.04 -16.80
N GLU A 117 -3.31 6.01 -17.40
CA GLU A 117 -3.55 6.47 -18.78
C GLU A 117 -4.40 7.75 -18.86
N THR A 118 -5.06 8.13 -17.77
CA THR A 118 -5.99 9.28 -17.74
C THR A 118 -5.75 10.18 -16.53
N GLU A 119 -6.05 11.48 -16.65
CA GLU A 119 -5.94 12.44 -15.54
C GLU A 119 -6.83 12.06 -14.35
N ARG A 120 -8.02 11.49 -14.59
CA ARG A 120 -8.88 10.99 -13.50
C ARG A 120 -8.19 9.90 -12.70
N GLN A 121 -7.60 8.90 -13.36
CA GLN A 121 -6.86 7.82 -12.68
C GLN A 121 -5.66 8.38 -11.90
N LYS A 122 -4.99 9.40 -12.44
CA LYS A 122 -3.89 10.11 -11.79
C LYS A 122 -4.33 10.81 -10.51
N GLU A 123 -5.37 11.62 -10.58
CA GLU A 123 -5.94 12.31 -9.42
C GLU A 123 -6.34 11.33 -8.31
N GLN A 124 -7.01 10.25 -8.69
CA GLN A 124 -7.39 9.20 -7.75
C GLN A 124 -6.15 8.57 -7.12
N PHE A 125 -5.14 8.19 -7.91
CA PHE A 125 -3.91 7.57 -7.39
C PHE A 125 -3.17 8.47 -6.40
N ILE A 126 -3.13 9.76 -6.69
CA ILE A 126 -2.60 10.80 -5.79
C ILE A 126 -3.38 10.80 -4.48
N LYS A 127 -4.73 10.78 -4.52
CA LYS A 127 -5.55 10.72 -3.29
C LYS A 127 -5.25 9.49 -2.44
N LEU A 128 -5.14 8.31 -3.04
CA LEU A 128 -4.83 7.07 -2.33
C LEU A 128 -3.42 7.10 -1.72
N SER A 129 -2.43 7.58 -2.48
CA SER A 129 -1.04 7.73 -2.02
C SER A 129 -0.94 8.72 -0.86
N ILE A 130 -1.63 9.87 -0.95
CA ILE A 130 -1.71 10.86 0.14
C ILE A 130 -2.41 10.25 1.35
N GLY A 131 -3.52 9.53 1.16
CA GLY A 131 -4.26 8.87 2.22
C GLY A 131 -3.40 7.91 3.02
N LEU A 132 -2.67 7.01 2.33
CA LEU A 132 -1.74 6.09 3.00
C LEU A 132 -0.65 6.87 3.74
N ARG A 133 -0.05 7.89 3.10
CA ARG A 133 1.03 8.66 3.69
C ARG A 133 0.61 9.39 4.97
N LEU A 134 -0.51 10.12 4.92
CA LEU A 134 -1.04 10.82 6.09
C LEU A 134 -1.33 9.85 7.24
N LEU A 135 -1.86 8.68 6.90
CA LEU A 135 -2.13 7.64 7.86
C LEU A 135 -0.85 7.13 8.53
N LEU A 136 0.19 6.81 7.75
CA LEU A 136 1.48 6.36 8.30
C LEU A 136 2.14 7.45 9.15
N GLU A 137 2.20 8.69 8.66
CA GLU A 137 2.81 9.84 9.35
C GLU A 137 2.06 10.26 10.64
N SER A 138 0.79 9.86 10.78
CA SER A 138 0.01 10.07 12.00
C SER A 138 0.47 9.19 13.16
N LYS A 139 1.12 8.05 12.87
CA LYS A 139 1.49 7.04 13.86
C LYS A 139 2.79 7.40 14.59
N PRO A 140 2.87 7.18 15.91
CA PRO A 140 4.08 7.50 16.68
C PRO A 140 5.31 6.67 16.24
N GLU A 141 5.10 5.45 15.77
CA GLU A 141 6.15 4.55 15.28
C GLU A 141 6.86 5.17 14.07
N TYR A 142 6.10 5.73 13.12
CA TYR A 142 6.66 6.46 11.99
C TYR A 142 7.49 7.66 12.46
N ARG A 143 6.89 8.51 13.31
CA ARG A 143 7.55 9.73 13.77
C ARG A 143 8.83 9.47 14.54
N LYS A 144 8.90 8.35 15.27
CA LYS A 144 10.11 7.92 16.00
C LYS A 144 11.18 7.41 15.05
N ALA A 145 10.82 6.56 14.08
CA ALA A 145 11.76 5.98 13.13
C ALA A 145 12.32 7.03 12.15
N PHE A 146 11.46 7.95 11.71
CA PHE A 146 11.79 8.97 10.70
C PHE A 146 11.82 10.38 11.29
N TYR A 147 12.16 10.52 12.58
CA TYR A 147 12.18 11.81 13.28
C TYR A 147 13.02 12.87 12.53
N TRP A 148 14.08 12.44 11.85
CA TRP A 148 14.95 13.31 11.05
C TRP A 148 14.22 14.05 9.92
N GLU A 149 13.08 13.56 9.42
CA GLU A 149 12.23 14.26 8.43
C GLU A 149 11.64 15.56 8.99
N PHE A 150 11.50 15.65 10.31
CA PHE A 150 10.83 16.75 10.99
C PHE A 150 11.80 17.77 11.59
N ILE A 151 13.10 17.45 11.66
CA ILE A 151 14.14 18.35 12.21
C ILE A 151 14.82 19.19 11.13
N LYS A 152 14.93 18.68 9.89
CA LYS A 152 15.49 19.45 8.77
C LYS A 152 14.42 20.31 8.10
N ARG A 153 14.07 21.43 8.74
CA ARG A 153 13.45 22.59 8.09
C ARG A 153 14.19 23.85 8.47
#